data_AF-A0A368TZ02-F1
#
_entry.id   AF-A0A368TZ02-F1
#
_cell.length_a   1.000
_cell.length_b   1.000
_cell.length_c   1.000
_cell.angle_alpha   90.00
_cell.angle_beta   90.00
_cell.angle_gamma   90.00
#
_symmetry.space_group_name_H-M   'P 1'
#
loop_
_entity.id
_entity.type
_entity.pdbx_description
1 polymer ?
#
loop_
_entity_poly.entity_id
_entity_poly.type
_entity_poly.pdbx_seq_one_letter_code
_entity_poly.pdbx_strand_id
1 'polypeptide(L)'
;MIIDDFLKFLGQVLAYGGGSAVVAYLLFQYFGKTWIENKFAQRLDQLRHQQALELQKLRVEIDAMLSGALKLQEKEFLVLPEAWGKLDEAHGLVAWLVSPMQQYADVDRMNPVQLDEFLAGTEFTEFQKDEVRNSHDKGNTYQGIIFWHRLHKVKQAFGDLQCYVAKNGIFLPPELEKKFLKVSDKLWSAVVSKEVGHEAKDWKMQNEGWKKIKEETEPLYKSIKNDIQARLQAHGRKL
;
A
#
# COMPACT_ATOMS: atom_id res chain seq x y z
N MET A 1 -55.45 41.90 35.43
CA MET A 1 -55.89 41.87 36.85
C MET A 1 -54.72 41.96 37.83
N ILE A 2 -53.64 41.18 37.69
CA ILE A 2 -52.51 41.18 38.64
C ILE A 2 -51.65 42.47 38.61
N ILE A 3 -51.53 43.13 37.45
CA ILE A 3 -50.68 44.33 37.26
C ILE A 3 -51.32 45.60 37.84
N ASP A 4 -52.65 45.74 37.75
CA ASP A 4 -53.38 46.90 38.28
C ASP A 4 -53.46 46.90 39.81
N ASP A 5 -53.61 45.73 40.43
CA ASP A 5 -53.59 45.60 41.89
C ASP A 5 -52.19 45.85 42.46
N PHE A 6 -51.14 45.49 41.72
CA PHE A 6 -49.75 45.73 42.10
C PHE A 6 -49.38 47.22 42.03
N LEU A 7 -49.84 47.94 41.01
CA LEU A 7 -49.67 49.39 40.87
C LEU A 7 -50.42 50.18 41.96
N LYS A 8 -51.63 49.75 42.34
CA LYS A 8 -52.38 50.35 43.46
C LYS A 8 -51.68 50.15 44.81
N PHE A 9 -51.13 48.96 45.06
CA PHE A 9 -50.35 48.67 46.27
C PHE A 9 -49.07 49.51 46.35
N LEU A 10 -48.37 49.70 45.23
CA LEU A 10 -47.19 50.57 45.10
C LEU A 10 -47.51 52.05 45.39
N GLY A 11 -48.64 52.56 44.88
CA GLY A 11 -49.10 53.92 45.13
C GLY A 11 -49.46 54.18 46.60
N GLN A 12 -50.01 53.19 47.30
CA GLN A 12 -50.33 53.31 48.72
C GLN A 12 -49.07 53.27 49.62
N VAL A 13 -48.07 52.46 49.31
CA VAL A 13 -46.82 52.36 50.11
C VAL A 13 -45.90 53.58 49.94
N LEU A 14 -45.96 54.26 48.78
CA LEU A 14 -45.25 55.52 48.51
C LEU A 14 -45.85 56.72 49.24
N ALA A 15 -47.17 56.73 49.46
CA ALA A 15 -47.89 57.85 50.08
C ALA A 15 -47.71 57.94 51.62
N TYR A 16 -47.39 56.82 52.29
CA TYR A 16 -47.30 56.75 53.76
C TYR A 16 -45.87 56.78 54.35
N GLY A 17 -44.87 57.16 53.55
CA GLY A 17 -43.55 57.57 54.06
C GLY A 17 -42.79 56.49 54.83
N GLY A 18 -42.21 55.51 54.13
CA GLY A 18 -41.23 54.59 54.74
C GLY A 18 -40.97 53.27 54.00
N GLY A 19 -41.81 52.89 53.04
CA GLY A 19 -41.73 51.57 52.38
C GLY A 19 -41.02 51.53 51.02
N SER A 20 -40.44 52.63 50.54
CA SER A 20 -39.82 52.69 49.20
C SER A 20 -38.64 51.72 49.04
N ALA A 21 -37.84 51.52 50.08
CA ALA A 21 -36.73 50.56 50.08
C ALA A 21 -37.22 49.10 50.02
N VAL A 22 -38.34 48.78 50.69
CA VAL A 22 -38.94 47.43 50.69
C VAL A 22 -39.56 47.13 49.32
N VAL A 23 -40.24 48.10 48.73
CA VAL A 23 -40.80 47.97 47.38
C VAL A 23 -39.71 47.83 46.32
N ALA A 24 -38.63 48.62 46.42
CA ALA A 24 -37.46 48.49 45.54
C ALA A 24 -36.76 47.13 45.71
N TYR A 25 -36.62 46.64 46.93
CA TYR A 25 -36.06 45.32 47.23
C TYR A 25 -36.92 44.20 46.67
N LEU A 26 -38.25 44.25 46.84
CA LEU A 26 -39.17 43.25 46.31
C LEU A 26 -39.23 43.26 44.78
N LEU A 27 -39.20 44.44 44.15
CA LEU A 27 -39.10 44.58 42.70
C LEU A 27 -37.78 44.00 42.19
N PHE A 28 -36.66 44.34 42.81
CA PHE A 28 -35.35 43.82 42.44
C PHE A 28 -35.26 42.31 42.66
N GLN A 29 -35.81 41.78 43.75
CA GLN A 29 -35.84 40.36 44.04
C GLN A 29 -36.71 39.60 43.03
N TYR A 30 -37.88 40.15 42.68
CA TYR A 30 -38.80 39.52 41.73
C TYR A 30 -38.25 39.57 40.30
N PHE A 31 -37.98 40.78 39.77
CA PHE A 31 -37.49 40.96 38.41
C PHE A 31 -36.04 40.49 38.23
N GLY A 32 -35.19 40.65 39.24
CA GLY A 32 -33.82 40.17 39.22
C GLY A 32 -33.76 38.65 39.17
N LYS A 33 -34.60 37.93 39.91
CA LYS A 33 -34.63 36.46 39.86
C LYS A 33 -35.07 35.94 38.49
N THR A 34 -36.15 36.48 37.92
CA THR A 34 -36.61 36.05 36.57
C THR A 34 -35.63 36.47 35.47
N TRP A 35 -35.00 37.64 35.58
CA TRP A 35 -33.99 38.09 34.62
C TRP A 35 -32.72 37.25 34.68
N ILE A 36 -32.22 36.95 35.89
CA ILE A 36 -31.06 36.09 36.11
C ILE A 36 -31.34 34.68 35.60
N GLU A 37 -32.49 34.09 35.95
CA GLU A 37 -32.90 32.76 35.48
C GLU A 37 -33.03 32.70 33.96
N ASN A 38 -33.67 33.69 33.31
CA ASN A 38 -33.77 33.75 31.85
C ASN A 38 -32.40 33.94 31.18
N LYS A 39 -31.50 34.74 31.77
CA LYS A 39 -30.16 34.97 31.22
C LYS A 39 -29.28 33.74 31.37
N PHE A 40 -29.40 33.02 32.48
CA PHE A 40 -28.74 31.74 32.68
C PHE A 40 -29.30 30.66 31.74
N ALA A 41 -30.62 30.56 31.58
CA ALA A 41 -31.24 29.64 30.63
C ALA A 41 -30.76 29.90 29.20
N GLN A 42 -30.75 31.16 28.75
CA GLN A 42 -30.21 31.53 27.43
C GLN A 42 -28.74 31.16 27.28
N ARG A 43 -27.89 31.44 28.27
CA ARG A 43 -26.47 31.08 28.19
C ARG A 43 -26.24 29.57 28.23
N LEU A 44 -27.05 28.85 29.00
CA LEU A 44 -26.98 27.39 29.09
C LEU A 44 -27.42 26.73 27.78
N ASP A 45 -28.47 27.22 27.15
CA ASP A 45 -28.93 26.76 25.83
C ASP A 45 -27.92 27.12 24.73
N GLN A 46 -27.33 28.32 24.77
CA GLN A 46 -26.25 28.70 23.86
C GLN A 46 -25.02 27.81 24.01
N LEU A 47 -24.60 27.51 25.24
CA LEU A 47 -23.49 26.61 25.52
C LEU A 47 -23.78 25.18 25.05
N ARG A 48 -24.98 24.65 25.35
CA ARG A 48 -25.41 23.33 24.87
C ARG A 48 -25.43 23.26 23.35
N HIS A 49 -25.93 24.31 22.70
CA HIS A 49 -25.96 24.39 21.24
C HIS A 49 -24.54 24.45 20.64
N GLN A 50 -23.64 25.25 21.22
CA GLN A 50 -22.23 25.31 20.82
C GLN A 50 -21.54 23.94 20.99
N GLN A 51 -21.73 23.28 22.14
CA GLN A 51 -21.21 21.94 22.38
C GLN A 51 -21.77 20.91 21.39
N ALA A 52 -23.07 20.96 21.08
CA ALA A 52 -23.68 20.08 20.09
C ALA A 52 -23.11 20.30 18.68
N LEU A 53 -22.86 21.55 18.30
CA LEU A 53 -22.21 21.90 17.03
C LEU A 53 -20.75 21.43 16.97
N GLU A 54 -19.99 21.60 18.05
CA GLU A 54 -18.61 21.11 18.14
C GLU A 54 -18.54 19.58 18.06
N LEU A 55 -19.40 18.88 18.78
CA LEU A 55 -19.51 17.42 18.69
C LEU A 55 -19.88 16.95 17.28
N GLN A 56 -20.80 17.64 16.60
CA GLN A 56 -21.13 17.32 15.21
C GLN A 56 -19.94 17.57 14.27
N LYS A 57 -19.23 18.69 14.42
CA LYS A 57 -18.04 18.97 13.59
C LYS A 57 -16.96 17.92 13.79
N LEU A 58 -16.64 17.58 15.05
CA LEU A 58 -15.68 16.53 15.37
C LEU A 58 -16.12 15.18 14.80
N ARG A 59 -17.41 14.84 14.90
CA ARG A 59 -17.95 13.62 14.32
C ARG A 59 -17.76 13.58 12.80
N VAL A 60 -18.11 14.66 12.10
CA VAL A 60 -17.95 14.76 10.64
C VAL A 60 -16.48 14.66 10.25
N GLU A 61 -15.58 15.30 11.00
CA GLU A 61 -14.14 15.24 10.76
C GLU A 61 -13.59 13.82 10.96
N ILE A 62 -13.97 13.16 12.07
CA ILE A 62 -13.61 11.77 12.34
C ILE A 62 -14.14 10.84 11.23
N ASP A 63 -15.41 10.97 10.86
CA ASP A 63 -16.02 10.16 9.81
C ASP A 63 -15.34 10.36 8.46
N ALA A 64 -14.94 11.60 8.14
CA ALA A 64 -14.19 11.92 6.92
C ALA A 64 -12.78 11.32 6.94
N MET A 65 -12.05 11.43 8.05
CA MET A 65 -10.71 10.83 8.20
C MET A 65 -10.77 9.31 8.15
N LEU A 66 -11.73 8.68 8.84
CA LEU A 66 -11.95 7.24 8.80
C LEU A 66 -12.28 6.77 7.38
N SER A 67 -13.17 7.50 6.68
CA SER A 67 -13.50 7.18 5.29
C SER A 67 -12.28 7.28 4.37
N GLY A 68 -11.41 8.27 4.59
CA GLY A 68 -10.14 8.40 3.86
C GLY A 68 -9.18 7.24 4.14
N ALA A 69 -9.02 6.88 5.42
CA ALA A 69 -8.16 5.79 5.85
C ALA A 69 -8.64 4.43 5.30
N LEU A 70 -9.95 4.17 5.33
CA LEU A 70 -10.56 2.96 4.78
C LEU A 70 -10.32 2.84 3.27
N LYS A 71 -10.53 3.92 2.51
CA LYS A 71 -10.26 3.93 1.06
C LYS A 71 -8.79 3.68 0.72
N LEU A 72 -7.87 4.24 1.51
CA LEU A 72 -6.44 3.98 1.34
C LEU A 72 -6.12 2.52 1.63
N GLN A 73 -6.67 1.97 2.71
CA GLN A 73 -6.49 0.58 3.10
C GLN A 73 -7.08 -0.39 2.05
N GLU A 74 -8.25 -0.08 1.48
CA GLU A 74 -8.84 -0.84 0.37
C GLU A 74 -7.92 -0.85 -0.85
N LYS A 75 -7.35 0.30 -1.22
CA LYS A 75 -6.37 0.37 -2.31
C LYS A 75 -5.12 -0.42 -2.00
N GLU A 76 -4.62 -0.34 -0.78
CA GLU A 76 -3.49 -1.14 -0.33
C GLU A 76 -3.77 -2.65 -0.46
N PHE A 77 -4.96 -3.11 -0.06
CA PHE A 77 -5.35 -4.53 -0.19
C PHE A 77 -5.43 -5.03 -1.63
N LEU A 78 -5.72 -4.15 -2.58
CA LEU A 78 -5.68 -4.49 -4.00
C LEU A 78 -4.24 -4.49 -4.52
N VAL A 79 -3.47 -3.48 -4.16
CA VAL A 79 -2.13 -3.26 -4.72
C VAL A 79 -1.11 -4.26 -4.19
N LEU A 80 -1.14 -4.55 -2.88
CA LEU A 80 -0.10 -5.29 -2.20
C LEU A 80 0.00 -6.77 -2.66
N PRO A 81 -1.09 -7.54 -2.80
CA PRO A 81 -1.02 -8.90 -3.32
C PRO A 81 -0.52 -8.98 -4.76
N GLU A 82 -0.90 -8.01 -5.60
CA GLU A 82 -0.44 -7.96 -6.98
C GLU A 82 1.05 -7.58 -7.07
N ALA A 83 1.52 -6.62 -6.24
CA ALA A 83 2.95 -6.32 -6.12
C ALA A 83 3.74 -7.56 -5.70
N TRP A 84 3.22 -8.30 -4.71
CA TRP A 84 3.81 -9.55 -4.26
C TRP A 84 3.88 -10.59 -5.38
N GLY A 85 2.80 -10.81 -6.13
CA GLY A 85 2.76 -11.77 -7.23
C GLY A 85 3.82 -11.47 -8.29
N LYS A 86 3.97 -10.20 -8.68
CA LYS A 86 5.00 -9.78 -9.64
C LYS A 86 6.42 -9.95 -9.10
N LEU A 87 6.63 -9.69 -7.80
CA LEU A 87 7.91 -9.93 -7.16
C LEU A 87 8.25 -11.41 -7.10
N ASP A 88 7.27 -12.25 -6.77
CA ASP A 88 7.42 -13.71 -6.69
C ASP A 88 7.80 -14.30 -8.06
N GLU A 89 7.10 -13.87 -9.11
CA GLU A 89 7.39 -14.27 -10.48
C GLU A 89 8.81 -13.84 -10.92
N ALA A 90 9.15 -12.55 -10.73
CA ALA A 90 10.48 -12.05 -11.06
C ALA A 90 11.57 -12.77 -10.26
N HIS A 91 11.38 -12.96 -8.97
CA HIS A 91 12.32 -13.69 -8.11
C HIS A 91 12.51 -15.13 -8.58
N GLY A 92 11.43 -15.86 -8.86
CA GLY A 92 11.47 -17.24 -9.34
C GLY A 92 12.21 -17.38 -10.67
N LEU A 93 11.90 -16.51 -11.65
CA LEU A 93 12.54 -16.52 -12.96
C LEU A 93 14.03 -16.14 -12.89
N VAL A 94 14.39 -15.12 -12.09
CA VAL A 94 15.79 -14.73 -11.89
C VAL A 94 16.55 -15.87 -11.21
N ALA A 95 16.03 -16.41 -10.10
CA ALA A 95 16.65 -17.51 -9.38
C ALA A 95 16.86 -18.74 -10.28
N TRP A 96 15.88 -19.02 -11.15
CA TRP A 96 16.02 -20.06 -12.17
C TRP A 96 17.14 -19.75 -13.16
N LEU A 97 17.17 -18.56 -13.77
CA LEU A 97 18.19 -18.19 -14.77
C LEU A 97 19.61 -18.23 -14.22
N VAL A 98 19.82 -17.71 -13.01
CA VAL A 98 21.15 -17.61 -12.40
C VAL A 98 21.63 -18.91 -11.76
N SER A 99 20.75 -19.91 -11.63
CA SER A 99 21.09 -21.21 -11.04
C SER A 99 22.26 -21.86 -11.79
N PRO A 100 23.31 -22.33 -11.07
CA PRO A 100 24.39 -23.11 -11.67
C PRO A 100 23.91 -24.42 -12.28
N MET A 101 22.80 -24.99 -11.78
CA MET A 101 22.25 -26.26 -12.24
C MET A 101 21.19 -26.03 -13.33
N GLN A 102 21.61 -25.46 -14.46
CA GLN A 102 20.75 -25.39 -15.65
C GLN A 102 20.60 -26.78 -16.29
N GLN A 103 19.38 -27.10 -16.72
CA GLN A 103 19.10 -28.28 -17.52
C GLN A 103 18.78 -27.87 -18.96
N TYR A 104 19.34 -28.64 -19.89
CA TYR A 104 19.16 -28.49 -21.34
C TYR A 104 18.87 -29.85 -21.95
N ALA A 105 18.14 -29.84 -23.07
CA ALA A 105 17.94 -31.04 -23.87
C ALA A 105 19.28 -31.44 -24.52
N ASP A 106 19.55 -32.73 -24.57
CA ASP A 106 20.72 -33.29 -25.25
C ASP A 106 20.41 -33.43 -26.75
N VAL A 107 20.47 -32.30 -27.46
CA VAL A 107 20.16 -32.22 -28.90
C VAL A 107 21.23 -32.90 -29.77
N ASP A 108 22.43 -33.12 -29.23
CA ASP A 108 23.52 -33.80 -29.94
C ASP A 108 23.24 -35.29 -30.13
N ARG A 109 22.42 -35.89 -29.25
CA ARG A 109 21.99 -37.29 -29.34
C ARG A 109 20.75 -37.51 -30.19
N MET A 110 20.09 -36.44 -30.65
CA MET A 110 18.90 -36.55 -31.47
C MET A 110 19.27 -36.84 -32.92
N ASN A 111 18.58 -37.80 -33.54
CA ASN A 111 18.66 -37.96 -34.99
C ASN A 111 17.94 -36.79 -35.71
N PRO A 112 18.12 -36.61 -37.03
CA PRO A 112 17.56 -35.45 -37.74
C PRO A 112 16.03 -35.31 -37.60
N VAL A 113 15.29 -36.42 -37.61
CA VAL A 113 13.82 -36.41 -37.47
C VAL A 113 13.41 -35.99 -36.05
N GLN A 114 14.08 -36.53 -35.03
CA GLN A 114 13.85 -36.17 -33.63
C GLN A 114 14.20 -34.72 -33.35
N LEU A 115 15.28 -34.23 -33.96
CA LEU A 115 15.72 -32.84 -33.82
C LEU A 115 14.69 -31.88 -34.42
N ASP A 116 14.15 -32.20 -35.59
CA ASP A 116 13.11 -31.39 -36.23
C ASP A 116 11.82 -31.34 -35.41
N GLU A 117 11.36 -32.49 -34.90
CA GLU A 117 10.21 -32.56 -34.02
C GLU A 117 10.42 -31.74 -32.74
N PHE A 118 11.60 -31.88 -32.11
CA PHE A 118 11.96 -31.13 -30.92
C PHE A 118 11.99 -29.62 -31.17
N LEU A 119 12.68 -29.18 -32.23
CA LEU A 119 12.79 -27.76 -32.58
C LEU A 119 11.44 -27.16 -32.96
N ALA A 120 10.53 -27.93 -33.58
CA ALA A 120 9.18 -27.48 -33.90
C ALA A 120 8.36 -27.12 -32.64
N GLY A 121 8.64 -27.76 -31.50
CA GLY A 121 8.01 -27.45 -30.21
C GLY A 121 8.60 -26.25 -29.47
N THR A 122 9.67 -25.62 -29.97
CA THR A 122 10.32 -24.48 -29.31
C THR A 122 9.76 -23.14 -29.80
N GLU A 123 9.97 -22.09 -29.01
CA GLU A 123 9.68 -20.69 -29.39
C GLU A 123 10.73 -20.08 -30.34
N PHE A 124 11.60 -20.91 -30.93
CA PHE A 124 12.66 -20.43 -31.80
C PHE A 124 12.09 -19.96 -33.14
N THR A 125 12.73 -18.94 -33.70
CA THR A 125 12.47 -18.55 -35.10
C THR A 125 13.00 -19.63 -36.05
N GLU A 126 12.48 -19.71 -37.28
CA GLU A 126 12.99 -20.68 -38.26
C GLU A 126 14.49 -20.52 -38.53
N PHE A 127 14.98 -19.28 -38.55
CA PHE A 127 16.42 -19.00 -38.65
C PHE A 127 17.23 -19.63 -37.50
N GLN A 128 16.76 -19.48 -36.26
CA GLN A 128 17.41 -20.09 -35.10
C GLN A 128 17.35 -21.62 -35.13
N LYS A 129 16.24 -22.20 -35.61
CA LYS A 129 16.13 -23.66 -35.79
C LYS A 129 17.14 -24.15 -36.83
N ASP A 130 17.26 -23.45 -37.95
CA ASP A 130 18.25 -23.75 -39.00
C ASP A 130 19.68 -23.61 -38.51
N GLU A 131 19.96 -22.62 -37.65
CA GLU A 131 21.27 -22.45 -37.02
C GLU A 131 21.64 -23.67 -36.17
N VAL A 132 20.72 -24.19 -35.35
CA VAL A 132 20.94 -25.41 -34.57
C VAL A 132 21.14 -26.63 -35.47
N ARG A 133 20.31 -26.80 -36.51
CA ARG A 133 20.40 -27.94 -37.44
C ARG A 133 21.77 -28.03 -38.10
N ASN A 134 22.28 -26.89 -38.57
CA ASN A 134 23.47 -26.81 -39.41
C ASN A 134 24.77 -26.56 -38.62
N SER A 135 24.68 -26.25 -37.34
CA SER A 135 25.85 -26.05 -36.48
C SER A 135 26.69 -27.32 -36.31
N HIS A 136 28.00 -27.13 -36.15
CA HIS A 136 28.92 -28.21 -35.83
C HIS A 136 28.72 -28.75 -34.41
N ASP A 137 28.37 -27.87 -33.47
CA ASP A 137 28.11 -28.15 -32.06
C ASP A 137 26.67 -27.71 -31.73
N LYS A 138 25.72 -28.63 -31.93
CA LYS A 138 24.29 -28.34 -31.81
C LYS A 138 23.90 -28.04 -30.37
N GLY A 139 24.47 -28.78 -29.43
CA GLY A 139 24.28 -28.57 -28.00
C GLY A 139 24.62 -27.15 -27.58
N ASN A 140 25.79 -26.66 -27.96
CA ASN A 140 26.24 -25.32 -27.59
C ASN A 140 25.42 -24.21 -28.30
N THR A 141 25.14 -24.36 -29.59
CA THR A 141 24.28 -23.40 -30.33
C THR A 141 22.89 -23.34 -29.72
N TYR A 142 22.27 -24.49 -29.42
CA TYR A 142 20.98 -24.56 -28.75
C TYR A 142 21.02 -23.86 -27.38
N GLN A 143 22.05 -24.13 -26.57
CA GLN A 143 22.24 -23.52 -25.25
C GLN A 143 22.40 -21.99 -25.33
N GLY A 144 23.13 -21.48 -26.32
CA GLY A 144 23.27 -20.05 -26.55
C GLY A 144 21.93 -19.40 -26.90
N ILE A 145 21.17 -19.98 -27.83
CA ILE A 145 19.88 -19.43 -28.26
C ILE A 145 18.88 -19.46 -27.10
N ILE A 146 18.72 -20.61 -26.41
CA ILE A 146 17.76 -20.73 -25.31
C ILE A 146 18.11 -19.79 -24.15
N PHE A 147 19.40 -19.53 -23.89
CA PHE A 147 19.82 -18.57 -22.86
C PHE A 147 19.21 -17.19 -23.10
N TRP A 148 19.27 -16.67 -24.33
CA TRP A 148 18.74 -15.35 -24.67
C TRP A 148 17.21 -15.29 -24.55
N HIS A 149 16.50 -16.34 -24.95
CA HIS A 149 15.05 -16.46 -24.73
C HIS A 149 14.70 -16.43 -23.23
N ARG A 150 15.44 -17.20 -22.41
CA ARG A 150 15.26 -17.20 -20.95
C ARG A 150 15.56 -15.84 -20.33
N LEU A 151 16.63 -15.18 -20.76
CA LEU A 151 16.99 -13.85 -20.30
C LEU A 151 15.93 -12.81 -20.67
N HIS A 152 15.38 -12.88 -21.89
CA HIS A 152 14.31 -11.99 -22.31
C HIS A 152 13.07 -12.14 -21.42
N LYS A 153 12.65 -13.38 -21.15
CA LYS A 153 11.53 -13.67 -20.23
C LYS A 153 11.77 -13.09 -18.83
N VAL A 154 12.99 -13.20 -18.31
CA VAL A 154 13.37 -12.61 -17.02
C VAL A 154 13.29 -11.08 -17.05
N LYS A 155 13.82 -10.44 -18.10
CA LYS A 155 13.76 -8.98 -18.27
C LYS A 155 12.32 -8.48 -18.38
N GLN A 156 11.44 -9.22 -19.03
CA GLN A 156 10.02 -8.89 -19.12
C GLN A 156 9.36 -8.91 -17.73
N ALA A 157 9.48 -10.02 -16.99
CA ALA A 157 8.91 -10.13 -15.64
C ALA A 157 9.47 -9.07 -14.68
N PHE A 158 10.76 -8.76 -14.81
CA PHE A 158 11.39 -7.69 -14.04
C PHE A 158 10.84 -6.30 -14.40
N GLY A 159 10.65 -6.03 -15.69
CA GLY A 159 10.02 -4.80 -16.17
C GLY A 159 8.59 -4.63 -15.65
N ASP A 160 7.82 -5.72 -15.62
CA ASP A 160 6.45 -5.72 -15.09
C ASP A 160 6.42 -5.40 -13.59
N LEU A 161 7.34 -5.97 -12.81
CA LEU A 161 7.51 -5.63 -11.38
C LEU A 161 7.83 -4.14 -11.20
N GLN A 162 8.85 -3.63 -11.91
CA GLN A 162 9.27 -2.23 -11.77
C GLN A 162 8.17 -1.26 -12.18
N CYS A 163 7.51 -1.51 -13.32
CA CYS A 163 6.40 -0.69 -13.82
C CYS A 163 5.25 -0.65 -12.82
N TYR A 164 4.94 -1.80 -12.22
CA TYR A 164 3.86 -1.89 -11.24
C TYR A 164 4.18 -1.17 -9.93
N VAL A 165 5.37 -1.39 -9.36
CA VAL A 165 5.80 -0.72 -8.13
C VAL A 165 5.94 0.79 -8.35
N ALA A 166 6.44 1.25 -9.49
CA ALA A 166 6.53 2.68 -9.79
C ALA A 166 5.15 3.35 -9.89
N LYS A 167 4.16 2.67 -10.48
CA LYS A 167 2.80 3.20 -10.63
C LYS A 167 1.99 3.16 -9.33
N ASN A 168 2.16 2.12 -8.53
CA ASN A 168 1.29 1.83 -7.39
C ASN A 168 2.01 1.94 -6.03
N GLY A 169 3.31 2.27 -6.03
CA GLY A 169 4.15 2.36 -4.83
C GLY A 169 3.64 3.36 -3.80
N ILE A 170 2.94 4.41 -4.24
CA ILE A 170 2.27 5.39 -3.36
C ILE A 170 1.23 4.76 -2.42
N PHE A 171 0.67 3.60 -2.78
CA PHE A 171 -0.28 2.85 -1.95
C PHE A 171 0.40 1.79 -1.08
N LEU A 172 1.71 1.57 -1.26
CA LEU A 172 2.48 0.69 -0.40
C LEU A 172 2.93 1.44 0.86
N PRO A 173 3.03 0.75 2.00
CA PRO A 173 3.67 1.31 3.19
C PRO A 173 5.13 1.71 2.87
N PRO A 174 5.62 2.87 3.32
CA PRO A 174 6.95 3.36 2.96
C PRO A 174 8.09 2.37 3.24
N GLU A 175 7.98 1.60 4.33
CA GLU A 175 8.97 0.58 4.67
C GLU A 175 8.92 -0.64 3.74
N LEU A 176 7.72 -1.02 3.27
CA LEU A 176 7.57 -2.08 2.27
C LEU A 176 8.05 -1.61 0.90
N GLU A 177 7.69 -0.41 0.49
CA GLU A 177 8.15 0.18 -0.78
C GLU A 177 9.69 0.18 -0.87
N LYS A 178 10.38 0.64 0.18
CA LYS A 178 11.85 0.58 0.27
C LYS A 178 12.39 -0.85 0.12
N LYS A 179 11.74 -1.84 0.74
CA LYS A 179 12.13 -3.25 0.60
C LYS A 179 11.91 -3.78 -0.82
N PHE A 180 10.80 -3.42 -1.47
CA PHE A 180 10.51 -3.75 -2.87
C PHE A 180 11.56 -3.16 -3.82
N LEU A 181 11.93 -1.89 -3.63
CA LEU A 181 12.98 -1.25 -4.42
C LEU A 181 14.34 -1.92 -4.19
N LYS A 182 14.69 -2.22 -2.94
CA LYS A 182 15.94 -2.88 -2.59
C LYS A 182 16.04 -4.29 -3.16
N VAL A 183 15.00 -5.11 -3.05
CA VAL A 183 15.02 -6.46 -3.63
C VAL A 183 15.08 -6.42 -5.15
N SER A 184 14.40 -5.45 -5.78
CA SER A 184 14.44 -5.26 -7.24
C SER A 184 15.84 -4.89 -7.72
N ASP A 185 16.55 -4.01 -7.02
CA ASP A 185 17.94 -3.67 -7.34
C ASP A 185 18.87 -4.90 -7.27
N LYS A 186 18.70 -5.74 -6.24
CA LYS A 186 19.47 -6.98 -6.09
C LYS A 186 19.17 -8.02 -7.16
N LEU A 187 17.90 -8.19 -7.50
CA LEU A 187 17.48 -9.04 -8.62
C LEU A 187 18.12 -8.58 -9.92
N TRP A 188 18.09 -7.28 -10.21
CA TRP A 188 18.71 -6.73 -11.41
C TRP A 188 20.22 -6.95 -11.45
N SER A 189 20.91 -6.70 -10.32
CA SER A 189 22.35 -6.94 -10.23
C SER A 189 22.71 -8.41 -10.52
N ALA A 190 21.89 -9.37 -10.07
CA ALA A 190 22.08 -10.78 -10.37
C ALA A 190 21.88 -11.10 -11.86
N VAL A 191 20.86 -10.51 -12.50
CA VAL A 191 20.62 -10.64 -13.95
C VAL A 191 21.80 -10.09 -14.74
N VAL A 192 22.29 -8.89 -14.40
CA VAL A 192 23.45 -8.26 -15.06
C VAL A 192 24.69 -9.11 -14.92
N SER A 193 25.00 -9.63 -13.71
CA SER A 193 26.14 -10.54 -13.51
C SER A 193 26.03 -11.79 -14.40
N LYS A 194 24.82 -12.35 -14.56
CA LYS A 194 24.60 -13.54 -15.39
C LYS A 194 24.71 -13.25 -16.89
N GLU A 195 24.16 -12.14 -17.36
CA GLU A 195 24.23 -11.70 -18.76
C GLU A 195 25.68 -11.42 -19.17
N VAL A 196 26.36 -10.53 -18.44
CA VAL A 196 27.75 -10.17 -18.74
C VAL A 196 28.67 -11.38 -18.60
N GLY A 197 28.47 -12.22 -17.58
CA GLY A 197 29.24 -13.45 -17.41
C GLY A 197 29.00 -14.47 -18.53
N HIS A 198 27.83 -14.49 -19.15
CA HIS A 198 27.55 -15.34 -20.31
C HIS A 198 28.29 -14.83 -21.55
N GLU A 199 28.18 -13.53 -21.85
CA GLU A 199 28.85 -12.90 -22.99
C GLU A 199 30.39 -12.98 -22.89
N ALA A 200 30.94 -12.71 -21.70
CA ALA A 200 32.37 -12.78 -21.44
C ALA A 200 32.89 -14.22 -21.30
N LYS A 201 32.01 -15.23 -21.32
CA LYS A 201 32.34 -16.64 -21.01
C LYS A 201 33.04 -16.80 -19.65
N ASP A 202 32.71 -15.94 -18.68
CA ASP A 202 33.27 -15.94 -17.33
C ASP A 202 32.36 -16.69 -16.36
N TRP A 203 32.74 -17.92 -16.03
CA TRP A 203 32.00 -18.77 -15.10
C TRP A 203 31.94 -18.21 -13.67
N LYS A 204 32.95 -17.46 -13.22
CA LYS A 204 32.98 -16.88 -11.87
C LYS A 204 31.94 -15.79 -11.76
N MET A 205 31.86 -14.92 -12.77
CA MET A 205 30.88 -13.85 -12.84
C MET A 205 29.45 -14.39 -12.95
N GLN A 206 29.25 -15.48 -13.71
CA GLN A 206 27.95 -16.15 -13.74
C GLN A 206 27.53 -16.70 -12.37
N ASN A 207 28.47 -17.25 -11.59
CA ASN A 207 28.19 -17.80 -10.26
C ASN A 207 27.98 -16.69 -9.21
N GLU A 208 28.52 -15.50 -9.42
CA GLU A 208 28.28 -14.32 -8.57
C GLU A 208 26.78 -13.98 -8.53
N GLY A 209 26.07 -14.08 -9.66
CA GLY A 209 24.63 -13.88 -9.73
C GLY A 209 23.85 -14.83 -8.80
N TRP A 210 24.24 -16.10 -8.77
CA TRP A 210 23.64 -17.09 -7.86
C TRP A 210 23.89 -16.75 -6.39
N LYS A 211 25.13 -16.37 -6.06
CA LYS A 211 25.52 -15.97 -4.71
C LYS A 211 24.69 -14.78 -4.23
N LYS A 212 24.53 -13.74 -5.06
CA LYS A 212 23.68 -12.56 -4.78
C LYS A 212 22.23 -12.94 -4.50
N ILE A 213 21.67 -13.88 -5.26
CA ILE A 213 20.32 -14.37 -5.00
C ILE A 213 20.22 -15.04 -3.63
N LYS A 214 21.12 -15.97 -3.32
CA LYS A 214 21.05 -16.74 -2.09
C LYS A 214 21.38 -15.95 -0.82
N GLU A 215 22.38 -15.08 -0.88
CA GLU A 215 22.88 -14.37 0.30
C GLU A 215 22.15 -13.04 0.54
N GLU A 216 21.76 -12.34 -0.52
CA GLU A 216 21.21 -10.98 -0.40
C GLU A 216 19.72 -10.91 -0.71
N THR A 217 19.27 -11.60 -1.76
CA THR A 217 17.90 -11.46 -2.27
C THR A 217 16.90 -12.33 -1.50
N GLU A 218 17.24 -13.59 -1.25
CA GLU A 218 16.39 -14.56 -0.55
C GLU A 218 15.99 -14.09 0.87
N PRO A 219 16.89 -13.52 1.71
CA PRO A 219 16.50 -12.99 3.01
C PRO A 219 15.53 -11.81 2.90
N LEU A 220 15.76 -10.90 1.93
CA LEU A 220 14.88 -9.76 1.68
C LEU A 220 13.50 -10.20 1.20
N TYR A 221 13.46 -11.14 0.25
CA TYR A 221 12.23 -11.74 -0.26
C TYR A 221 11.40 -12.37 0.89
N LYS A 222 12.04 -13.16 1.77
CA LYS A 222 11.39 -13.74 2.95
C LYS A 222 10.91 -12.68 3.93
N SER A 223 11.69 -11.62 4.15
CA SER A 223 11.26 -10.51 5.00
C SER A 223 10.01 -9.82 4.43
N ILE A 224 9.97 -9.54 3.13
CA ILE A 224 8.80 -8.93 2.48
C ILE A 224 7.58 -9.84 2.64
N LYS A 225 7.73 -11.15 2.41
CA LYS A 225 6.66 -12.13 2.61
C LYS A 225 6.08 -12.07 4.02
N ASN A 226 6.95 -12.08 5.03
CA ASN A 226 6.54 -12.07 6.43
C ASN A 226 5.83 -10.76 6.79
N ASP A 227 6.32 -9.62 6.30
CA ASP A 227 5.69 -8.31 6.54
C ASP A 227 4.29 -8.24 5.93
N ILE A 228 4.13 -8.75 4.70
CA ILE A 228 2.83 -8.81 4.01
C ILE A 228 1.88 -9.73 4.77
N GLN A 229 2.33 -10.93 5.16
CA GLN A 229 1.52 -11.87 5.94
C GLN A 229 1.09 -11.28 7.29
N ALA A 230 2.02 -10.66 8.02
CA ALA A 230 1.74 -10.02 9.30
C ALA A 230 0.70 -8.91 9.13
N ARG A 231 0.79 -8.13 8.05
CA ARG A 231 -0.14 -7.06 7.74
C ARG A 231 -1.53 -7.59 7.41
N LEU A 232 -1.64 -8.58 6.52
CA LEU A 232 -2.92 -9.22 6.19
C LEU A 232 -3.59 -9.83 7.44
N GLN A 233 -2.82 -10.48 8.32
CA GLN A 233 -3.33 -11.04 9.58
C GLN A 233 -3.75 -9.95 10.58
N ALA A 234 -3.02 -8.84 10.69
CA ALA A 234 -3.36 -7.74 11.59
C ALA A 234 -4.70 -7.10 11.21
N HIS A 235 -5.02 -7.04 9.93
CA HIS A 235 -6.32 -6.56 9.48
C HIS A 235 -7.44 -7.57 9.71
N GLY A 236 -7.18 -8.88 9.58
CA GLY A 236 -8.16 -9.93 9.86
C GLY A 236 -8.52 -10.10 11.34
N ARG A 237 -7.65 -9.69 12.27
CA ARG A 237 -7.88 -9.75 13.74
C ARG A 237 -8.58 -8.52 14.31
N LYS A 238 -8.78 -7.45 13.54
CA LYS A 238 -9.47 -6.22 13.96
C LYS A 238 -10.94 -6.15 13.51
N LEU A 239 -11.47 -7.24 12.99
CA LEU A 239 -12.90 -7.50 12.79
C LEU A 239 -13.43 -8.35 13.95
#